data_AF-A0A7W1QW11-F1
#
_entry.id   AF-A0A7W1QW11-F1
#
_cell.length_a   1.000
_cell.length_b   1.000
_cell.length_c   1.000
_cell.angle_alpha   90.00
_cell.angle_beta   90.00
_cell.angle_gamma   90.00
#
_symmetry.space_group_name_H-M   'P 1'
#
loop_
_entity.id
_entity.type
_entity.pdbx_description
1 polymer ?
#
loop_
_entity_poly.entity_id
_entity_poly.type
_entity_poly.pdbx_seq_one_letter_code
_entity_poly.pdbx_strand_id
1 'polypeptide(L)'
;PVVQRAGDESSATPVFSIPNFYGAHGYDPKLRSMSAIFYAAGPDIRHGKLGAVRNIDMAPTILRLLDVKPAATVQGRALRLDRGRGDDDDEGGSE
;
A
#
# COMPACT_ATOMS: atom_id res chain seq x y z
N PRO A 1 27.94 15.17 5.63
CA PRO A 1 28.73 15.72 4.50
C PRO A 1 27.81 16.63 3.67
N VAL A 2 28.27 17.81 3.26
CA VAL A 2 27.51 18.70 2.38
C VAL A 2 27.55 18.10 0.97
N VAL A 3 26.38 17.80 0.39
CA VAL A 3 26.29 17.29 -0.98
C VAL A 3 25.99 18.48 -1.90
N GLN A 4 27.02 18.96 -2.59
CA GLN A 4 26.87 19.92 -3.68
C GLN A 4 26.34 19.19 -4.94
N ARG A 5 25.44 19.84 -5.69
CA ARG A 5 24.92 19.25 -6.93
C ARG A 5 25.97 19.31 -8.02
N ALA A 6 25.91 18.35 -8.94
CA ALA A 6 26.66 18.44 -10.18
C ALA A 6 26.18 19.66 -10.99
N GLY A 7 27.07 20.64 -11.21
CA GLY A 7 26.80 21.86 -11.97
C GLY A 7 26.58 23.13 -11.14
N ASP A 8 26.47 23.02 -9.81
CA ASP A 8 26.48 24.20 -8.93
C ASP A 8 27.91 24.74 -8.78
N GLU A 9 28.07 26.06 -8.68
CA GLU A 9 29.36 26.63 -8.29
C GLU A 9 29.69 26.26 -6.83
N SER A 10 30.96 25.96 -6.56
CA SER A 10 31.39 25.55 -5.23
C SER A 10 31.26 26.72 -4.25
N SER A 11 30.33 26.61 -3.30
CA SER A 11 30.14 27.58 -2.23
C SER A 11 30.67 27.05 -0.90
N ALA A 12 31.46 27.88 -0.20
CA ALA A 12 31.99 27.60 1.14
C ALA A 12 30.93 27.74 2.25
N THR A 13 29.76 28.29 1.94
CA THR A 13 28.63 28.42 2.87
C THR A 13 27.55 27.42 2.46
N PRO A 14 27.27 26.37 3.25
CA PRO A 14 26.26 25.39 2.90
C PRO A 14 24.88 26.04 2.98
N VAL A 15 24.34 26.42 1.82
CA VAL A 15 22.92 26.70 1.67
C VAL A 15 22.23 25.33 1.60
N PHE A 16 21.15 25.12 2.38
CA PHE A 16 20.31 23.93 2.21
C PHE A 16 19.83 23.89 0.76
N SER A 17 20.45 23.02 -0.04
CA SER A 17 20.19 22.97 -1.47
C SER A 17 18.79 22.41 -1.66
N ILE A 18 17.86 23.21 -2.18
CA ILE A 18 16.45 22.80 -2.41
C ILE A 18 16.47 21.54 -3.29
N PRO A 19 16.07 20.36 -2.81
CA PRO A 19 16.31 19.10 -3.52
C PRO A 19 15.89 19.19 -4.99
N ASN A 20 16.85 19.04 -5.92
CA ASN A 20 16.53 18.92 -7.35
C ASN A 20 16.11 17.47 -7.64
N PHE A 21 15.01 17.03 -7.02
CA PHE A 21 14.45 15.72 -7.31
C PHE A 21 13.59 15.82 -8.57
N TYR A 22 13.97 15.10 -9.62
CA TYR A 22 13.15 14.94 -10.82
C TYR A 22 11.89 14.08 -10.60
N GLY A 23 11.71 13.54 -9.39
CA GLY A 23 10.51 12.85 -8.95
C GLY A 23 10.37 12.96 -7.43
N ALA A 24 9.15 13.24 -6.97
CA ALA A 24 8.83 13.35 -5.56
C ALA A 24 7.54 12.58 -5.26
N HIS A 25 7.39 12.13 -4.02
CA HIS A 25 6.24 11.39 -3.52
C HIS A 25 5.85 11.86 -2.11
N GLY A 26 4.81 11.27 -1.52
CA GLY A 26 4.31 11.66 -0.20
C GLY A 26 3.28 12.79 -0.21
N TYR A 27 2.81 13.16 -1.41
CA TYR A 27 1.65 14.04 -1.60
C TYR A 27 0.34 13.29 -1.31
N ASP A 28 -0.79 13.94 -1.56
CA ASP A 28 -2.12 13.34 -1.37
C ASP A 28 -2.23 11.97 -2.09
N PRO A 29 -2.51 10.87 -1.36
CA PRO A 29 -2.60 9.54 -1.93
C PRO A 29 -3.76 9.36 -2.93
N LYS A 30 -4.71 10.31 -3.00
CA LYS A 30 -5.77 10.31 -4.02
C LYS A 30 -5.27 10.73 -5.41
N LEU A 31 -4.08 11.31 -5.51
CA LEU A 31 -3.48 11.65 -6.80
C LEU A 31 -3.08 10.38 -7.55
N ARG A 32 -3.45 10.30 -8.85
CA ARG A 32 -3.10 9.15 -9.69
C ARG A 32 -1.59 8.91 -9.78
N SER A 33 -0.77 9.97 -9.70
CA SER A 33 0.69 9.87 -9.68
C SER A 33 1.25 9.24 -8.40
N MET A 34 0.46 9.19 -7.31
CA MET A 34 0.80 8.56 -6.03
C MET A 34 0.24 7.14 -5.89
N SER A 35 -0.48 6.64 -6.90
CA SER A 35 -1.06 5.29 -6.87
C SER A 35 0.01 4.21 -7.04
N ALA A 36 -0.06 3.16 -6.21
CA ALA A 36 0.78 1.97 -6.33
C ALA A 36 0.09 0.88 -7.17
N ILE A 37 0.86 -0.14 -7.57
CA ILE A 37 0.36 -1.31 -8.28
C ILE A 37 0.02 -2.41 -7.28
N PHE A 38 -1.08 -3.12 -7.53
CA PHE A 38 -1.41 -4.37 -6.86
C PHE A 38 -1.68 -5.46 -7.90
N TYR A 39 -1.07 -6.63 -7.73
CA TYR A 39 -1.28 -7.81 -8.54
C TYR A 39 -1.14 -9.05 -7.66
N ALA A 40 -1.96 -10.06 -7.88
CA ALA A 40 -1.90 -11.32 -7.14
C ALA A 40 -2.31 -12.47 -8.06
N ALA A 41 -1.63 -13.62 -7.92
CA ALA A 41 -1.93 -14.83 -8.65
C ALA A 41 -1.55 -16.04 -7.78
N GLY A 42 -2.36 -17.09 -7.84
CA GLY A 42 -2.18 -18.29 -7.02
C GLY A 42 -3.40 -19.21 -7.10
N PRO A 43 -3.32 -20.40 -6.49
CA PRO A 43 -4.41 -21.39 -6.54
C PRO A 43 -5.72 -20.85 -5.94
N ASP A 44 -5.62 -20.03 -4.90
CA ASP A 44 -6.78 -19.46 -4.18
C ASP A 44 -7.17 -18.06 -4.66
N ILE A 45 -6.60 -17.60 -5.78
CA ILE A 45 -6.86 -16.26 -6.32
C ILE A 45 -7.66 -16.37 -7.61
N ARG A 46 -8.86 -15.81 -7.61
CA ARG A 46 -9.72 -15.78 -8.79
C ARG A 46 -9.13 -14.89 -9.88
N HIS A 47 -9.31 -15.29 -11.13
CA HIS A 47 -9.01 -14.41 -12.26
C HIS A 47 -10.00 -13.25 -12.29
N GLY A 48 -9.48 -12.03 -12.47
CA GLY A 48 -10.31 -10.85 -12.58
C GLY A 48 -9.50 -9.56 -12.46
N LYS A 49 -10.23 -8.45 -12.51
CA LYS A 49 -9.69 -7.12 -12.20
C LYS A 49 -10.37 -6.61 -10.94
N LEU A 50 -9.58 -5.96 -10.11
CA LEU A 50 -10.07 -5.19 -8.98
C LEU A 50 -10.13 -3.71 -9.38
N GLY A 51 -11.03 -2.97 -8.73
CA GLY A 51 -10.98 -1.51 -8.76
C GLY A 51 -9.79 -0.97 -7.95
N ALA A 52 -9.84 0.31 -7.61
CA ALA A 52 -8.86 0.90 -6.69
C ALA A 52 -8.91 0.16 -5.34
N VAL A 53 -7.74 -0.27 -4.87
CA VAL A 53 -7.56 -0.92 -3.57
C VAL A 53 -6.87 0.04 -2.62
N ARG A 54 -7.17 -0.05 -1.31
CA ARG A 54 -6.45 0.73 -0.31
C ARG A 54 -5.29 -0.10 0.23
N ASN A 55 -4.15 0.53 0.45
CA ASN A 55 -2.96 -0.18 0.92
C ASN A 55 -3.18 -0.84 2.30
N ILE A 56 -4.03 -0.24 3.15
CA ILE A 56 -4.38 -0.81 4.47
C ILE A 56 -5.14 -2.14 4.37
N ASP A 57 -5.75 -2.45 3.23
CA ASP A 57 -6.48 -3.71 3.03
C ASP A 57 -5.53 -4.88 2.74
N MET A 58 -4.24 -4.64 2.50
CA MET A 58 -3.25 -5.68 2.16
C MET A 58 -2.97 -6.63 3.33
N ALA A 59 -2.70 -6.09 4.52
CA ALA A 59 -2.41 -6.89 5.70
C ALA A 59 -3.55 -7.88 6.05
N PRO A 60 -4.83 -7.45 6.20
CA PRO A 60 -5.91 -8.41 6.46
C PRO A 60 -6.16 -9.37 5.29
N THR A 61 -5.82 -9.00 4.04
CA THR A 61 -5.90 -9.91 2.89
C THR A 61 -4.89 -11.05 2.98
N ILE A 62 -3.63 -10.73 3.26
CA ILE A 62 -2.55 -11.71 3.41
C ILE A 62 -2.86 -12.64 4.59
N LEU A 63 -3.30 -12.08 5.71
CA LEU A 63 -3.67 -12.85 6.90
C LEU A 63 -4.80 -13.85 6.61
N ARG A 64 -5.81 -13.45 5.83
CA ARG A 64 -6.89 -14.35 5.42
C ARG A 64 -6.41 -15.46 4.48
N LEU A 65 -5.46 -15.19 3.58
CA LEU A 65 -4.86 -16.22 2.73
C LEU A 65 -4.02 -17.23 3.52
N LEU A 66 -3.41 -16.78 4.62
CA LEU A 66 -2.56 -17.60 5.48
C LEU A 66 -3.32 -18.27 6.64
N ASP A 67 -4.63 -18.03 6.76
CA ASP A 67 -5.45 -18.49 7.89
C ASP A 67 -4.91 -18.03 9.27
N VAL A 68 -4.48 -16.76 9.36
CA VAL A 68 -3.93 -16.17 10.57
C VAL A 68 -4.87 -15.09 11.11
N LYS A 69 -5.18 -15.16 12.40
CA LYS A 69 -6.02 -14.15 13.07
C LYS A 69 -5.32 -12.78 13.10
N PRO A 70 -5.98 -11.69 12.69
CA PRO A 70 -5.41 -10.35 12.74
C PRO A 70 -5.21 -9.87 14.17
N ALA A 71 -4.10 -9.15 14.40
CA ALA A 71 -3.90 -8.39 15.62
C ALA A 71 -4.86 -7.19 15.67
N ALA A 72 -5.17 -6.71 16.87
CA ALA A 72 -6.09 -5.57 17.07
C ALA A 72 -5.61 -4.25 16.42
N THR A 73 -4.33 -4.15 16.07
CA THR A 73 -3.73 -3.00 15.39
C THR A 73 -3.92 -3.02 13.87
N VAL A 74 -4.37 -4.14 13.29
CA VAL A 74 -4.60 -4.26 11.85
C VAL A 74 -5.87 -3.50 11.48
N GLN A 75 -5.74 -2.60 10.50
CA GLN A 75 -6.84 -1.83 9.94
C GLN A 75 -7.21 -2.36 8.55
N GLY A 76 -8.31 -1.86 8.00
CA GLY A 76 -8.78 -2.23 6.66
C GLY A 76 -9.68 -3.46 6.67
N ARG A 77 -9.95 -3.99 5.47
CA ARG A 77 -10.78 -5.17 5.24
C ARG A 77 -10.13 -6.05 4.19
N ALA A 78 -10.09 -7.36 4.44
CA ALA A 78 -9.53 -8.31 3.48
C ALA A 78 -10.25 -8.22 2.12
N LEU A 79 -9.47 -8.15 1.04
CA LEU A 79 -9.98 -8.16 -0.32
C LEU A 79 -10.60 -9.52 -0.63
N ARG A 80 -11.73 -9.51 -1.33
CA ARG A 80 -12.42 -10.72 -1.84
C ARG A 80 -11.69 -11.26 -3.07
N LEU A 81 -10.55 -11.91 -2.82
CA LEU A 81 -9.69 -12.52 -3.85
C LEU A 81 -10.09 -13.95 -4.20
N ASP A 82 -10.86 -14.59 -3.33
CA ASP A 82 -11.10 -16.03 -3.37
C ASP A 82 -12.15 -16.41 -4.42
N ARG A 83 -12.12 -17.70 -4.78
CA ARG A 83 -13.06 -18.32 -5.73
C ARG A 83 -14.42 -18.66 -5.10
N GLY A 84 -14.69 -18.22 -3.87
CA GLY A 84 -15.89 -18.57 -3.10
C GLY A 84 -15.61 -19.60 -2.02
N ARG A 85 -14.78 -19.25 -1.02
CA ARG A 85 -14.87 -19.89 0.30
C ARG A 85 -15.90 -19.07 1.08
N GLY A 86 -17.07 -19.65 1.30
CA GLY A 86 -18.22 -18.98 1.93
C GLY A 86 -17.80 -18.24 3.20
N ASP A 87 -18.33 -17.02 3.35
CA ASP A 87 -18.26 -16.27 4.59
C ASP A 87 -19.16 -17.00 5.62
N ASP A 88 -18.64 -18.04 6.28
CA ASP A 88 -19.34 -18.78 7.35
C ASP A 88 -19.13 -18.14 8.74
N ASP A 89 -18.60 -16.92 8.80
CA ASP A 89 -18.26 -16.22 10.05
C ASP A 89 -19.24 -15.07 10.38
N ASP A 90 -20.50 -15.13 9.95
CA ASP A 90 -21.56 -14.27 10.50
C ASP A 90 -22.06 -14.91 11.81
N GLU A 91 -21.25 -14.81 12.86
CA GLU A 91 -21.70 -15.07 14.23
C GLU A 91 -22.79 -14.05 14.58
N GLY A 92 -24.03 -14.55 14.57
CA GLY A 92 -25.19 -13.85 15.08
C GLY A 92 -24.97 -13.40 16.53
N GLY A 93 -24.74 -12.11 16.70
CA GLY A 93 -24.90 -11.40 17.96
C GLY A 93 -26.31 -10.80 18.03
N SER A 94 -27.29 -11.61 18.41
CA SER A 94 -28.54 -11.11 18.97
C SER A 94 -28.32 -10.78 20.43
N GLU A 95 -28.46 -9.50 20.79
CA GLU A 95 -29.09 -9.00 22.02
C GLU A 95 -29.38 -7.50 21.87
#